data_AF-A0A7W1HN32-F1
#
_entry.id   AF-A0A7W1HN32-F1
#
_cell.length_a   1.000
_cell.length_b   1.000
_cell.length_c   1.000
_cell.angle_alpha   90.00
_cell.angle_beta   90.00
_cell.angle_gamma   90.00
#
_symmetry.space_group_name_H-M   'P 1'
#
loop_
_entity.id
_entity.type
_entity.pdbx_description
1 polymer ?
#
loop_
_entity_poly.entity_id
_entity_poly.type
_entity_poly.pdbx_seq_one_letter_code
_entity_poly.pdbx_strand_id
1 'polypeptide(L)'
;MAQRMKEDMLVRQAKAVLDFNWTGEYTMPGPRLYPHQWSWDSAFTAIGYCRYDQDRATRELRHLFEAQWKNGLLPQLVFNPQYTSYFPGPNFWHAKESPDAPEHHETSGVVQPPIHATAALYVYRHAEDEAKAKDFLEYAYSKLGAWHDYLYRERDPEGEGLVYVRHPWE
;
A
#
# COMPACT_ATOMS: atom_id res chain seq x y z
N MET A 1 -32.55 10.44 15.11
CA MET A 1 -32.57 8.98 14.91
C MET A 1 -32.35 8.58 13.45
N ALA A 2 -33.11 9.12 12.48
CA ALA A 2 -32.95 8.79 11.05
C ALA A 2 -31.54 9.05 10.48
N GLN A 3 -30.90 10.17 10.85
CA GLN A 3 -29.53 10.49 10.41
C GLN A 3 -28.50 9.47 10.88
N ARG A 4 -28.54 9.10 12.16
CA ARG A 4 -27.65 8.07 12.74
C ARG A 4 -27.85 6.70 12.09
N MET A 5 -29.10 6.32 11.81
CA MET A 5 -29.39 5.07 11.08
C MET A 5 -28.81 5.08 9.66
N LYS A 6 -28.86 6.23 8.98
CA LYS A 6 -28.26 6.41 7.64
C LYS A 6 -26.73 6.31 7.70
N GLU A 7 -26.11 6.91 8.70
CA GLU A 7 -24.66 6.81 8.95
C GLU A 7 -24.23 5.37 9.23
N ASP A 8 -24.95 4.67 10.11
CA ASP A 8 -24.68 3.26 10.41
C ASP A 8 -24.80 2.37 9.16
N MET A 9 -25.77 2.66 8.29
CA MET A 9 -25.93 1.97 7.01
C MET A 9 -24.75 2.21 6.06
N LEU A 10 -24.28 3.45 5.95
CA LEU A 10 -23.11 3.79 5.13
C LEU A 10 -21.84 3.10 5.63
N VAL A 11 -21.63 3.07 6.95
CA VAL A 11 -20.48 2.38 7.55
C VAL A 11 -20.52 0.88 7.24
N ARG A 12 -21.69 0.23 7.36
CA ARG A 12 -21.84 -1.19 7.02
C ARG A 12 -21.56 -1.47 5.54
N GLN A 13 -22.05 -0.61 4.65
CA GLN A 13 -21.81 -0.74 3.22
C GLN A 13 -20.34 -0.55 2.86
N ALA A 14 -19.67 0.43 3.46
CA ALA A 14 -18.23 0.66 3.26
C ALA A 14 -17.40 -0.56 3.70
N LYS A 15 -17.71 -1.13 4.87
CA LYS A 15 -17.05 -2.38 5.34
C LYS A 15 -17.28 -3.53 4.37
N ALA A 16 -18.51 -3.72 3.90
CA ALA A 16 -18.85 -4.78 2.95
C ALA A 16 -18.07 -4.66 1.62
N VAL A 17 -17.78 -3.45 1.15
CA VAL A 17 -16.92 -3.23 -0.03
C VAL A 17 -15.48 -3.69 0.27
N LEU A 18 -14.91 -3.29 1.40
CA LEU A 18 -13.55 -3.70 1.79
C LEU A 18 -13.45 -5.21 2.04
N ASP A 19 -14.50 -5.82 2.61
CA ASP A 19 -14.56 -7.27 2.83
C ASP A 19 -14.66 -8.05 1.52
N PHE A 20 -15.45 -7.57 0.57
CA PHE A 20 -15.58 -8.18 -0.76
C PHE A 20 -14.27 -8.13 -1.56
N ASN A 21 -13.49 -7.07 -1.36
CA ASN A 21 -12.24 -6.83 -2.08
C ASN A 21 -11.00 -7.47 -1.41
N TRP A 22 -11.15 -8.03 -0.21
CA TRP A 22 -10.07 -8.62 0.57
C TRP A 22 -9.63 -9.96 0.00
N THR A 23 -8.31 -10.13 -0.18
CA THR A 23 -7.72 -11.37 -0.75
C THR A 23 -7.28 -12.38 0.31
N GLY A 24 -7.21 -11.96 1.58
CA GLY A 24 -6.54 -12.71 2.66
C GLY A 24 -5.25 -12.03 3.15
N GLU A 25 -4.62 -11.21 2.29
CA GLU A 25 -3.34 -10.55 2.56
C GLU A 25 -3.36 -9.04 2.24
N TYR A 26 -4.05 -8.65 1.17
CA TYR A 26 -4.25 -7.25 0.78
C TYR A 26 -5.62 -7.04 0.12
N THR A 27 -5.94 -5.79 -0.20
CA THR A 27 -7.23 -5.39 -0.77
C THR A 27 -7.06 -4.94 -2.22
N MET A 28 -7.89 -5.50 -3.11
CA MET A 28 -7.97 -5.02 -4.49
C MET A 28 -8.80 -3.72 -4.53
N PRO A 29 -8.33 -2.61 -5.11
CA PRO A 29 -9.14 -1.39 -5.22
C PRO A 29 -10.45 -1.63 -5.98
N GLY A 30 -10.43 -2.53 -6.96
CA GLY A 30 -11.61 -2.94 -7.70
C GLY A 30 -11.41 -4.29 -8.38
N PRO A 31 -11.98 -5.41 -7.88
CA PRO A 31 -11.66 -6.77 -8.31
C PRO A 31 -11.80 -7.07 -9.82
N ARG A 32 -12.50 -6.22 -10.58
CA ARG A 32 -12.67 -6.34 -12.03
C ARG A 32 -11.70 -5.50 -12.84
N LEU A 33 -11.43 -4.26 -12.39
CA LEU A 33 -10.64 -3.28 -13.15
C LEU A 33 -9.22 -3.13 -12.58
N TYR A 34 -9.09 -3.25 -11.27
CA TYR A 34 -7.87 -3.13 -10.49
C TYR A 34 -7.70 -4.38 -9.59
N PRO A 35 -7.29 -5.54 -10.17
CA PRO A 35 -7.27 -6.84 -9.46
C PRO A 35 -5.93 -7.16 -8.76
N HIS A 36 -5.13 -6.16 -8.48
CA HIS A 36 -3.82 -6.20 -7.83
C HIS A 36 -3.81 -5.39 -6.52
N GLN A 37 -2.64 -5.25 -5.88
CA GLN A 37 -2.44 -4.28 -4.80
C GLN A 37 -1.87 -2.98 -5.39
N TRP A 38 -2.41 -1.83 -5.02
CA TRP A 38 -1.86 -0.51 -5.37
C TRP A 38 -1.35 0.21 -4.13
N SER A 39 -0.21 0.87 -4.27
CA SER A 39 0.57 1.41 -3.17
C SER A 39 -0.20 2.40 -2.30
N TRP A 40 -0.71 3.49 -2.90
CA TRP A 40 -1.45 4.51 -2.14
C TRP A 40 -2.87 4.05 -1.77
N ASP A 41 -3.50 3.18 -2.56
CA ASP A 41 -4.82 2.61 -2.28
C ASP A 41 -4.74 1.74 -1.02
N SER A 42 -3.68 0.94 -0.87
CA SER A 42 -3.42 0.15 0.34
C SER A 42 -3.20 1.02 1.57
N ALA A 43 -2.55 2.18 1.44
CA ALA A 43 -2.40 3.10 2.55
C ALA A 43 -3.74 3.72 2.98
N PHE A 44 -4.61 4.14 2.05
CA PHE A 44 -5.96 4.57 2.38
C PHE A 44 -6.84 3.44 2.94
N THR A 45 -6.68 2.24 2.41
CA THR A 45 -7.39 1.05 2.88
C THR A 45 -7.00 0.72 4.31
N ALA A 46 -5.72 0.79 4.67
CA ALA A 46 -5.25 0.61 6.04
C ALA A 46 -5.83 1.67 6.99
N ILE A 47 -5.95 2.94 6.55
CA ILE A 47 -6.63 4.00 7.32
C ILE A 47 -8.12 3.66 7.53
N GLY A 48 -8.77 3.01 6.56
CA GLY A 48 -10.14 2.50 6.71
C GLY A 48 -10.22 1.34 7.70
N TYR A 49 -9.37 0.33 7.54
CA TYR A 49 -9.33 -0.85 8.40
C TYR A 49 -8.99 -0.52 9.84
N CYS A 50 -8.11 0.45 10.12
CA CYS A 50 -7.72 0.77 11.50
C CYS A 50 -8.89 1.21 12.39
N ARG A 51 -10.04 1.53 11.81
CA ARG A 51 -11.26 1.90 12.53
C ARG A 51 -12.06 0.70 13.04
N TYR A 52 -11.76 -0.52 12.59
CA TYR A 52 -12.54 -1.71 12.95
C TYR A 52 -11.84 -3.07 12.84
N ASP A 53 -10.65 -3.14 12.24
CA ASP A 53 -9.87 -4.36 12.05
C ASP A 53 -8.37 -4.02 11.99
N GLN A 54 -7.75 -3.95 13.17
CA GLN A 54 -6.33 -3.61 13.32
C GLN A 54 -5.41 -4.62 12.59
N ASP A 55 -5.74 -5.91 12.66
CA ASP A 55 -4.92 -6.97 12.08
C ASP A 55 -4.90 -6.86 10.55
N ARG A 56 -6.06 -6.58 9.90
CA ARG A 56 -6.09 -6.30 8.46
C ARG A 56 -5.36 -5.02 8.10
N ALA A 57 -5.53 -3.95 8.88
CA ALA A 57 -4.84 -2.68 8.62
C ALA A 57 -3.31 -2.85 8.59
N THR A 58 -2.79 -3.63 9.54
CA THR A 58 -1.38 -3.98 9.63
C THR A 58 -0.94 -4.88 8.48
N ARG A 59 -1.75 -5.90 8.14
CA ARG A 59 -1.42 -6.86 7.08
C ARG A 59 -1.38 -6.22 5.70
N GLU A 60 -2.33 -5.32 5.41
CA GLU A 60 -2.39 -4.56 4.15
C GLU A 60 -1.06 -3.83 3.86
N LEU A 61 -0.53 -3.10 4.86
CA LEU A 61 0.74 -2.38 4.74
C LEU A 61 1.94 -3.33 4.74
N ARG A 62 1.92 -4.40 5.54
CA ARG A 62 3.01 -5.37 5.62
C ARG A 62 3.24 -6.06 4.27
N HIS A 63 2.17 -6.53 3.61
CA HIS A 63 2.28 -7.16 2.29
C HIS A 63 2.88 -6.18 1.25
N LEU A 64 2.50 -4.90 1.29
CA LEU A 64 3.10 -3.89 0.41
C LEU A 64 4.60 -3.68 0.70
N PHE A 65 5.00 -3.64 1.98
CA PHE A 65 6.41 -3.48 2.38
C PHE A 65 7.29 -4.72 2.14
N GLU A 66 6.68 -5.90 2.01
CA GLU A 66 7.36 -7.12 1.57
C GLU A 66 7.73 -7.07 0.09
N ALA A 67 6.97 -6.32 -0.71
CA ALA A 67 7.25 -6.02 -2.12
C ALA A 67 8.17 -4.80 -2.33
N GLN A 68 8.70 -4.20 -1.26
CA GLN A 68 9.66 -3.10 -1.38
C GLN A 68 10.97 -3.59 -2.02
N TRP A 69 11.51 -2.80 -2.95
CA TRP A 69 12.78 -3.10 -3.63
C TRP A 69 13.97 -2.91 -2.70
N LYS A 70 15.10 -3.55 -3.03
CA LYS A 70 16.35 -3.52 -2.23
C LYS A 70 16.90 -2.10 -2.06
N ASN A 71 16.70 -1.24 -3.06
CA ASN A 71 17.12 0.16 -3.02
C ASN A 71 16.13 1.10 -2.29
N GLY A 72 15.03 0.58 -1.75
CA GLY A 72 14.02 1.34 -1.02
C GLY A 72 12.80 1.75 -1.84
N LEU A 73 12.79 1.58 -3.18
CA LEU A 73 11.63 1.84 -4.02
C LEU A 73 10.41 1.06 -3.49
N LEU A 74 9.33 1.78 -3.18
CA LEU A 74 8.04 1.17 -2.87
C LEU A 74 7.17 1.19 -4.13
N PRO A 75 6.87 0.02 -4.73
CA PRO A 75 6.28 -0.01 -6.06
C PRO A 75 4.85 0.51 -6.03
N GLN A 76 4.42 1.10 -7.14
CA GLN A 76 3.03 1.49 -7.37
C GLN A 76 2.08 0.27 -7.31
N LEU A 77 2.55 -0.88 -7.80
CA LEU A 77 1.76 -2.10 -7.97
C LEU A 77 2.49 -3.32 -7.43
N VAL A 78 1.77 -4.17 -6.72
CA VAL A 78 2.15 -5.56 -6.46
C VAL A 78 1.15 -6.47 -7.18
N PHE A 79 1.63 -7.20 -8.18
CA PHE A 79 0.77 -7.99 -9.06
C PHE A 79 0.17 -9.20 -8.34
N ASN A 80 -1.12 -9.41 -8.58
CA ASN A 80 -1.81 -10.62 -8.17
C ASN A 80 -1.52 -11.75 -9.18
N PRO A 81 -0.86 -12.85 -8.78
CA PRO A 81 -0.53 -13.94 -9.71
C PRO A 81 -1.76 -14.66 -10.28
N GLN A 82 -2.93 -14.49 -9.67
CA GLN A 82 -4.18 -15.09 -10.15
C GLN A 82 -4.82 -14.32 -11.32
N TYR A 83 -4.34 -13.11 -11.62
CA TYR A 83 -4.92 -12.24 -12.65
C TYR A 83 -3.90 -11.85 -13.70
N THR A 84 -4.12 -12.30 -14.93
CA THR A 84 -3.17 -12.12 -16.06
C THR A 84 -3.67 -11.18 -17.15
N SER A 85 -4.92 -10.72 -17.07
CA SER A 85 -5.57 -9.89 -18.11
C SER A 85 -5.40 -8.38 -17.93
N TYR A 86 -4.80 -7.93 -16.82
CA TYR A 86 -4.51 -6.51 -16.59
C TYR A 86 -3.35 -6.04 -17.47
N PHE A 87 -3.47 -4.85 -18.05
CA PHE A 87 -2.43 -4.22 -18.85
C PHE A 87 -2.16 -2.79 -18.39
N PRO A 88 -0.90 -2.39 -18.23
CA PRO A 88 0.33 -3.18 -18.41
C PRO A 88 0.58 -4.18 -17.27
N GLY A 89 0.77 -5.45 -17.63
CA GLY A 89 1.08 -6.55 -16.69
C GLY A 89 2.60 -6.79 -16.50
N PRO A 90 3.01 -7.77 -15.69
CA PRO A 90 4.42 -8.01 -15.34
C PRO A 90 5.37 -8.13 -16.55
N ASN A 91 4.93 -8.81 -17.60
CA ASN A 91 5.70 -9.01 -18.84
C ASN A 91 5.80 -7.75 -19.73
N PHE A 92 5.06 -6.68 -19.41
CA PHE A 92 5.29 -5.37 -20.04
C PHE A 92 6.30 -4.56 -19.22
N TRP A 93 6.22 -4.63 -17.89
CA TRP A 93 7.10 -3.87 -17.00
C TRP A 93 8.53 -4.39 -16.98
N HIS A 94 8.73 -5.70 -17.10
CA HIS A 94 10.05 -6.33 -16.98
C HIS A 94 10.80 -5.96 -15.69
N ALA A 95 10.08 -5.56 -14.63
CA ALA A 95 10.66 -5.08 -13.38
C ALA A 95 11.64 -6.07 -12.73
N LYS A 96 11.36 -7.37 -12.85
CA LYS A 96 12.21 -8.46 -12.35
C LYS A 96 13.62 -8.53 -12.95
N GLU A 97 13.87 -7.81 -14.05
CA GLU A 97 15.21 -7.70 -14.64
C GLU A 97 16.11 -6.71 -13.87
N SER A 98 15.51 -5.84 -13.05
CA SER A 98 16.25 -4.98 -12.14
C SER A 98 16.91 -5.83 -11.03
N PRO A 99 18.19 -5.58 -10.69
CA PRO A 99 18.84 -6.26 -9.56
C PRO A 99 18.23 -5.88 -8.20
N ASP A 100 17.51 -4.76 -8.14
CA ASP A 100 16.87 -4.26 -6.93
C ASP A 100 15.44 -4.78 -6.71
N ALA A 101 14.82 -5.37 -7.74
CA ALA A 101 13.45 -5.85 -7.63
C ALA A 101 13.33 -6.96 -6.58
N PRO A 102 12.18 -7.04 -5.87
CA PRO A 102 11.93 -8.10 -4.89
C PRO A 102 11.87 -9.47 -5.57
N GLU A 103 12.38 -10.50 -4.89
CA GLU A 103 12.51 -11.86 -5.45
C GLU A 103 11.20 -12.64 -5.48
N HIS A 104 10.28 -12.33 -4.56
CA HIS A 104 9.05 -13.10 -4.34
C HIS A 104 7.77 -12.39 -4.78
N HIS A 105 7.87 -11.14 -5.26
CA HIS A 105 6.73 -10.35 -5.70
C HIS A 105 6.99 -9.77 -7.10
N GLU A 106 6.08 -10.02 -8.04
CA GLU A 106 6.09 -9.25 -9.30
C GLU A 106 5.49 -7.87 -9.04
N THR A 107 6.19 -6.82 -9.45
CA THR A 107 5.82 -5.42 -9.16
C THR A 107 5.93 -4.56 -10.42
N SER A 108 5.34 -3.37 -10.41
CA SER A 108 5.72 -2.34 -11.38
C SER A 108 7.08 -1.71 -11.03
N GLY A 109 7.64 -0.91 -11.95
CA GLY A 109 8.93 -0.23 -11.78
C GLY A 109 8.84 1.26 -11.43
N VAL A 110 7.64 1.75 -11.10
CA VAL A 110 7.38 3.17 -10.78
C VAL A 110 6.75 3.28 -9.40
N VAL A 111 6.72 4.48 -8.84
CA VAL A 111 6.24 4.73 -7.47
C VAL A 111 4.85 5.39 -7.45
N GLN A 112 4.34 5.68 -6.25
CA GLN A 112 3.14 6.47 -6.02
C GLN A 112 3.34 7.40 -4.82
N PRO A 113 2.43 8.36 -4.56
CA PRO A 113 2.60 9.33 -3.48
C PRO A 113 2.82 8.68 -2.10
N PRO A 114 3.77 9.19 -1.29
CA PRO A 114 4.26 8.52 -0.07
C PRO A 114 3.35 8.73 1.15
N ILE A 115 2.09 8.32 1.08
CA ILE A 115 1.13 8.48 2.20
C ILE A 115 1.25 7.39 3.28
N HIS A 116 2.16 6.43 3.11
CA HIS A 116 2.28 5.21 3.94
C HIS A 116 2.68 5.50 5.38
N ALA A 117 3.51 6.52 5.63
CA ALA A 117 3.87 6.93 6.99
C ALA A 117 2.65 7.46 7.76
N THR A 118 1.81 8.25 7.08
CA THR A 118 0.53 8.71 7.64
C THR A 118 -0.37 7.51 7.94
N ALA A 119 -0.49 6.55 7.03
CA ALA A 119 -1.28 5.34 7.26
C ALA A 119 -0.78 4.55 8.46
N ALA A 120 0.54 4.26 8.56
CA ALA A 120 1.12 3.55 9.68
C ALA A 120 0.88 4.26 11.03
N LEU A 121 0.99 5.60 11.05
CA LEU A 121 0.67 6.40 12.24
C LEU A 121 -0.81 6.31 12.62
N TYR A 122 -1.72 6.29 11.65
CA TYR A 122 -3.15 6.13 11.90
C TYR A 122 -3.47 4.74 12.45
N VAL A 123 -2.84 3.69 11.90
CA VAL A 123 -2.95 2.31 12.41
C VAL A 123 -2.52 2.25 13.87
N TYR A 124 -1.36 2.81 14.19
CA TYR A 124 -0.87 2.84 15.57
C TYR A 124 -1.80 3.61 16.52
N ARG A 125 -2.28 4.80 16.11
CA ARG A 125 -3.14 5.65 16.96
C ARG A 125 -4.54 5.10 17.24
N HIS A 126 -5.03 4.18 16.41
CA HIS A 126 -6.36 3.56 16.57
C HIS A 126 -6.27 2.10 16.97
N ALA A 127 -5.09 1.62 17.36
CA ALA A 127 -4.91 0.24 17.79
C ALA A 127 -5.70 -0.08 19.06
N GLU A 128 -6.33 -1.25 19.08
CA GLU A 128 -6.91 -1.85 20.29
C GLU A 128 -5.83 -2.65 21.04
N ASP A 129 -4.90 -3.27 20.31
CA ASP A 129 -3.72 -3.97 20.84
C ASP A 129 -2.46 -3.13 20.58
N GLU A 130 -2.09 -2.32 21.58
CA GLU A 130 -0.93 -1.40 21.49
C GLU A 130 0.40 -2.14 21.28
N ALA A 131 0.56 -3.33 21.86
CA ALA A 131 1.80 -4.09 21.75
C ALA A 131 2.02 -4.55 20.31
N LYS A 132 1.01 -5.18 19.69
CA LYS A 132 1.07 -5.55 18.26
C LYS A 132 1.26 -4.34 17.36
N ALA A 133 0.61 -3.22 17.67
CA ALA A 133 0.74 -2.00 16.88
C ALA A 133 2.16 -1.42 16.96
N LYS A 134 2.79 -1.48 18.13
CA LYS A 134 4.18 -1.08 18.31
C LYS A 134 5.13 -1.99 17.54
N ASP A 135 4.95 -3.32 17.62
CA ASP A 135 5.75 -4.28 16.86
C ASP A 135 5.66 -4.03 15.35
N PHE A 136 4.45 -3.76 14.85
CA PHE A 136 4.26 -3.35 13.47
C PHE A 136 4.95 -2.03 13.15
N LEU A 137 4.83 -1.02 14.02
CA LEU A 137 5.42 0.29 13.80
C LEU A 137 6.96 0.22 13.75
N GLU A 138 7.59 -0.59 14.60
CA GLU A 138 9.04 -0.83 14.56
C GLU A 138 9.46 -1.46 13.23
N TYR A 139 8.73 -2.46 12.75
CA TYR A 139 8.93 -3.03 11.41
C TYR A 139 8.76 -1.98 10.31
N ALA A 140 7.63 -1.26 10.31
CA ALA A 140 7.28 -0.30 9.28
C ALA A 140 8.24 0.89 9.25
N TYR A 141 8.77 1.32 10.40
CA TYR A 141 9.69 2.45 10.48
C TYR A 141 10.94 2.25 9.61
N SER A 142 11.54 1.05 9.66
CA SER A 142 12.70 0.73 8.81
C SER A 142 12.39 0.79 7.31
N LYS A 143 11.22 0.27 6.92
CA LYS A 143 10.71 0.25 5.54
C LYS A 143 10.39 1.66 5.03
N LEU A 144 9.75 2.46 5.87
CA LEU A 144 9.41 3.86 5.60
C LEU A 144 10.66 4.72 5.47
N GLY A 145 11.67 4.51 6.32
CA GLY A 145 12.96 5.18 6.20
C GLY A 145 13.60 4.93 4.83
N ALA A 146 13.77 3.65 4.46
CA ALA A 146 14.31 3.28 3.15
C ALA A 146 13.49 3.84 1.98
N TRP A 147 12.16 3.92 2.11
CA TRP A 147 11.29 4.50 1.10
C TRP A 147 11.50 6.01 0.94
N HIS A 148 11.55 6.76 2.04
CA HIS A 148 11.79 8.20 1.97
C HIS A 148 13.22 8.50 1.52
N ASP A 149 14.21 7.72 1.94
CA ASP A 149 15.59 7.84 1.48
C ASP A 149 15.71 7.61 -0.03
N TYR A 150 14.98 6.63 -0.58
CA TYR A 150 14.88 6.43 -2.03
C TYR A 150 14.31 7.67 -2.73
N LEU A 151 13.24 8.27 -2.19
CA LEU A 151 12.63 9.46 -2.79
C LEU A 151 13.62 10.62 -2.87
N TYR A 152 14.31 10.95 -1.79
CA TYR A 152 15.30 12.02 -1.82
C TYR A 152 16.47 11.68 -2.73
N ARG A 153 17.03 10.46 -2.62
CA ARG A 153 18.20 10.06 -3.42
C ARG A 153 17.92 10.00 -4.92
N GLU A 154 16.77 9.47 -5.32
CA GLU A 154 16.49 9.14 -6.74
C GLU A 154 15.57 10.18 -7.42
N ARG A 155 14.74 10.88 -6.64
CA ARG A 155 13.72 11.83 -7.13
C ARG A 155 13.98 13.28 -6.73
N ASP A 156 15.02 13.55 -5.95
CA ASP A 156 15.50 14.90 -5.65
C ASP A 156 17.05 14.93 -5.60
N PRO A 157 17.74 14.56 -6.72
CA PRO A 157 19.19 14.41 -6.73
C PRO A 157 19.95 15.73 -6.48
N GLU A 158 19.31 16.87 -6.73
CA GLU A 158 19.89 18.20 -6.55
C GLU A 158 19.54 18.82 -5.17
N GLY A 159 18.73 18.14 -4.34
CA GLY A 159 18.38 18.60 -3.00
C GLY A 159 17.51 19.85 -2.97
N GLU A 160 16.57 19.97 -3.90
CA GLU A 160 15.65 21.10 -4.06
C GLU A 160 14.47 21.04 -3.07
N GLY A 161 14.25 19.89 -2.42
CA GLY A 161 13.11 19.65 -1.54
C GLY A 161 11.83 19.31 -2.30
N LEU A 162 11.95 18.98 -3.60
CA LEU A 162 10.83 18.62 -4.48
C LEU A 162 11.13 17.29 -5.16
N VAL A 163 10.26 16.30 -4.98
CA VAL A 163 10.36 15.01 -5.67
C VAL A 163 9.78 15.12 -7.07
N TYR A 164 10.56 14.79 -8.11
CA TYR A 164 10.05 14.73 -9.48
C TYR A 164 9.50 13.35 -9.84
N VAL A 165 8.53 13.36 -10.76
CA VAL A 165 7.93 12.15 -11.34
C VAL A 165 8.52 11.87 -12.72
N ARG A 166 8.75 10.59 -13.01
CA ARG A 166 9.27 10.07 -14.29
C ARG A 166 8.16 9.57 -15.19
N HIS A 167 6.99 9.25 -14.63
CA HIS A 167 5.81 8.78 -15.35
C HIS A 167 4.56 9.47 -14.79
N PRO A 168 3.55 9.84 -15.62
CA PRO A 168 2.30 10.47 -15.14
C PRO A 168 1.42 9.56 -14.27
N TRP A 169 1.84 8.31 -14.01
CA TRP A 169 1.16 7.42 -13.07
C TRP A 169 1.70 7.54 -11.64
N GLU A 170 2.85 8.22 -11.46
CA GLU A 170 3.48 8.44 -10.16
C GLU A 170 2.84 9.57 -9.35
#